data_AF-S4NVI8-F1
#
_entry.id   AF-S4NVI8-F1
#
_cell.length_a   1.000
_cell.length_b   1.000
_cell.length_c   1.000
_cell.angle_alpha   90.00
_cell.angle_beta   90.00
_cell.angle_gamma   90.00
#
_symmetry.space_group_name_H-M   'P 1'
#
loop_
_entity.id
_entity.type
_entity.pdbx_description
1 polymer ?
#
loop_
_entity_poly.entity_id
_entity_poly.type
_entity_poly.pdbx_seq_one_letter_code
_entity_poly.pdbx_strand_id
1 'polypeptide(L)' 'MITSYDDRYIVQCAAEFDGVIVSGDNYRDLMTENPRWRHVIENRLLQFTWVGDMIMFPRDPLGRCGPTLEQFLRHPST' A
#
# COMPACT_ATOMS: atom_id res chain seq x y z
N MET A 1 -24.41 -4.58 10.96
CA MET A 1 -23.41 -3.59 11.42
C MET A 1 -23.06 -2.72 10.23
N ILE A 2 -23.28 -1.40 10.33
CA ILE A 2 -22.77 -0.44 9.34
C ILE A 2 -21.39 -0.06 9.85
N THR A 3 -20.36 -0.77 9.38
CA THR A 3 -18.97 -0.34 9.52
C THR A 3 -18.72 0.63 8.36
N SER A 4 -18.22 1.84 8.66
CA SER A 4 -17.62 2.66 7.61
C SER A 4 -16.54 1.80 6.94
N TYR A 5 -16.58 1.72 5.61
CA TYR A 5 -15.49 1.08 4.85
C TYR A 5 -14.30 2.03 4.90
N ASP A 6 -13.59 2.02 6.03
CA ASP A 6 -12.39 2.82 6.24
C ASP A 6 -11.33 2.50 5.17
N ASP A 7 -11.34 1.26 4.67
CA ASP A 7 -10.51 0.77 3.57
C ASP A 7 -10.65 1.60 2.30
N ARG A 8 -11.88 2.03 1.94
CA ARG A 8 -12.09 2.88 0.75
C ARG A 8 -11.42 4.23 0.91
N TYR A 9 -11.50 4.85 2.09
CA TYR A 9 -10.87 6.14 2.34
C TYR A 9 -9.35 6.04 2.32
N ILE A 10 -8.78 4.96 2.87
CA ILE A 10 -7.33 4.69 2.84
C ILE A 10 -6.85 4.57 1.40
N VAL A 11 -7.49 3.70 0.60
CA VAL A 11 -7.08 3.46 -0.79
C VAL A 11 -7.32 4.69 -1.67
N GLN A 12 -8.44 5.40 -1.47
CA GLN A 12 -8.73 6.64 -2.18
C GLN A 12 -7.70 7.72 -1.89
N CYS A 13 -7.32 7.92 -0.61
CA CYS A 13 -6.32 8.91 -0.23
C CYS A 13 -4.96 8.60 -0.89
N ALA A 14 -4.49 7.35 -0.80
CA ALA A 14 -3.24 6.97 -1.44
C ALA A 14 -3.28 7.12 -2.97
N ALA A 15 -4.44 6.87 -3.59
CA ALA A 15 -4.64 7.11 -5.02
C ALA A 15 -4.58 8.59 -5.39
N GLU A 16 -5.15 9.48 -4.58
CA GLU A 16 -5.20 10.92 -4.86
C GLU A 16 -3.83 11.59 -4.73
N PHE A 17 -3.06 11.20 -3.71
CA PHE A 17 -1.77 11.83 -3.39
C PHE A 17 -0.55 11.05 -3.93
N ASP A 18 -0.80 10.03 -4.77
CA ASP A 18 0.21 9.08 -5.25
C ASP A 18 1.10 8.59 -4.10
N GLY A 19 0.46 8.23 -2.99
CA GLY A 19 1.09 7.81 -1.73
C GLY A 19 1.32 6.31 -1.63
N VAL A 20 1.79 5.88 -0.46
CA VAL A 20 2.00 4.47 -0.09
C VAL A 20 0.99 4.09 0.99
N ILE A 21 0.39 2.91 0.86
CA ILE A 21 -0.47 2.33 1.89
C ILE A 21 0.37 1.40 2.75
N VAL A 22 0.39 1.60 4.06
CA VAL A 22 1.00 0.66 5.00
C VAL A 22 -0.10 -0.17 5.64
N SER A 23 -0.22 -1.44 5.26
CA SER A 23 -1.27 -2.33 5.76
C SER A 23 -0.89 -3.79 5.64
N GLY A 24 -1.45 -4.63 6.52
CA GLY A 24 -1.42 -6.09 6.39
C GLY A 24 -2.53 -6.64 5.50
N ASP A 25 -3.52 -5.81 5.12
CA ASP A 25 -4.61 -6.19 4.22
C ASP A 25 -4.20 -6.00 2.76
N ASN A 26 -4.77 -6.82 1.88
CA ASN A 26 -4.58 -6.75 0.43
C ASN A 26 -5.76 -6.08 -0.31
N TYR A 27 -6.84 -5.70 0.38
CA TYR A 27 -7.96 -4.92 -0.19
C TYR A 27 -8.55 -5.52 -1.49
N ARG A 28 -8.62 -6.87 -1.57
CA ARG A 28 -8.92 -7.60 -2.82
C ARG A 28 -10.28 -7.26 -3.40
N ASP A 29 -11.24 -6.95 -2.55
CA ASP A 29 -12.58 -6.49 -2.92
C ASP A 29 -12.54 -5.15 -3.65
N LEU A 30 -11.77 -4.19 -3.15
CA LEU A 30 -11.64 -2.84 -3.70
C LEU A 30 -10.90 -2.78 -5.04
N MET A 31 -10.08 -3.80 -5.36
CA MET A 31 -9.35 -3.89 -6.64
C MET A 31 -10.27 -3.94 -7.86
N THR A 32 -11.54 -4.32 -7.70
CA THR A 32 -12.50 -4.38 -8.80
C THR A 32 -13.33 -3.10 -8.98
N GLU A 33 -13.33 -2.22 -7.96
CA GLU A 33 -14.16 -1.01 -7.95
C GLU A 33 -13.56 0.12 -8.81
N ASN A 34 -12.24 0.27 -8.80
CA ASN A 34 -11.56 1.36 -9.51
C ASN A 34 -10.17 0.95 -10.02
N PRO A 35 -9.85 1.16 -11.32
CA PRO A 35 -8.53 0.84 -11.88
C PRO A 35 -7.35 1.56 -11.18
N ARG A 36 -7.55 2.80 -10.73
CA ARG A 36 -6.53 3.56 -9.98
C ARG A 36 -6.30 2.94 -8.60
N TRP A 37 -7.37 2.48 -7.95
CA TRP A 37 -7.26 1.78 -6.67
C TRP A 37 -6.53 0.46 -6.81
N ARG A 38 -6.85 -0.33 -7.85
CA ARG A 38 -6.09 -1.53 -8.20
C ARG A 38 -4.60 -1.21 -8.35
N HIS A 39 -4.26 -0.17 -9.10
CA HIS A 39 -2.87 0.22 -9.30
C HIS A 39 -2.14 0.52 -7.98
N VAL A 40 -2.78 1.27 -7.08
CA VAL A 40 -2.22 1.58 -5.76
C VAL A 40 -2.08 0.33 -4.89
N ILE A 41 -3.09 -0.55 -4.88
CA ILE A 41 -3.05 -1.80 -4.11
C ILE A 41 -1.94 -2.73 -4.62
N GLU A 42 -1.75 -2.84 -5.93
CA GLU A 42 -0.74 -3.72 -6.52
C GLU A 42 0.69 -3.16 -6.41
N ASN A 43 0.85 -1.85 -6.54
CA ASN A 43 2.17 -1.24 -6.73
C ASN A 43 2.62 -0.35 -5.57
N ARG A 44 1.73 0.01 -4.64
CA ARG A 44 1.98 0.97 -3.56
C ARG A 44 1.53 0.48 -2.18
N LEU A 45 1.18 -0.81 -2.06
CA LEU A 45 0.93 -1.46 -0.77
C LEU A 45 2.24 -1.94 -0.14
N LEU A 46 2.58 -1.41 1.03
CA LEU A 46 3.72 -1.81 1.83
C LEU A 46 3.25 -2.68 2.99
N GLN A 47 3.46 -3.98 2.84
CA GLN A 47 3.26 -4.92 3.93
C GLN A 47 4.38 -4.79 4.97
N PHE A 48 4.05 -5.16 6.19
CA PHE A 48 4.98 -5.18 7.31
C PHE A 48 4.74 -6.45 8.15
N THR A 49 5.71 -6.78 8.98
CA THR A 49 5.57 -7.83 9.98
C THR A 49 6.00 -7.33 11.35
N TRP A 50 5.52 -7.98 12.39
CA TRP A 50 5.95 -7.73 13.76
C TRP A 50 6.99 -8.76 14.19
N VAL A 51 8.06 -8.30 14.81
CA VAL A 51 9.05 -9.13 15.50
C VAL A 51 9.13 -8.62 16.94
N GLY A 52 8.38 -9.26 17.84
CA GLY A 52 8.17 -8.74 19.18
C GLY A 52 7.38 -7.43 19.15
N ASP A 53 7.98 -6.36 19.66
CA ASP A 53 7.45 -4.98 19.69
C ASP A 53 7.96 -4.12 18.52
N MET A 54 8.74 -4.70 17.59
CA MET A 54 9.31 -4.00 16.45
C MET A 54 8.52 -4.27 15.16
N ILE A 55 8.17 -3.19 14.44
CA ILE A 55 7.67 -3.27 13.06
C ILE A 55 8.86 -3.42 12.12
N MET A 56 8.79 -4.40 11.22
CA MET A 56 9.78 -4.62 10.17
C MET A 56 9.14 -4.50 8.79
N PHE A 57 9.78 -3.72 7.93
CA PHE A 57 9.42 -3.56 6.52
C PHE A 57 10.36 -4.39 5.63
N PRO A 58 9.85 -4.97 4.53
CA PRO A 58 10.70 -5.65 3.55
C PRO A 58 11.63 -4.64 2.86
N ARG A 59 12.87 -5.07 2.58
CA ARG A 59 13.80 -4.26 1.78
C ARG A 59 13.40 -4.20 0.31
N ASP A 60 12.62 -5.17 -0.14
CA ASP A 60 12.10 -5.38 -1.48
C ASP A 60 10.55 -5.45 -1.45
N PRO A 61 9.84 -4.31 -1.31
CA PRO A 61 8.37 -4.28 -1.14
C PRO A 61 7.57 -4.98 -2.23
N LEU A 62 8.07 -4.97 -3.47
CA LEU A 62 7.45 -5.62 -4.63
C LEU A 62 8.25 -6.85 -5.12
N GLY A 63 9.06 -7.45 -4.24
CA GLY A 63 9.89 -8.61 -4.51
C GLY A 63 11.20 -8.28 -5.25
N ARG A 64 11.96 -9.33 -5.60
CA ARG A 64 13.36 -9.24 -6.07
C ARG A 64 13.61 -8.35 -7.29
N CYS A 65 12.62 -8.21 -8.18
CA CYS A 65 12.71 -7.38 -9.37
C CYS A 65 12.07 -5.99 -9.17
N GLY A 66 11.58 -5.70 -7.97
CA GLY A 66 10.97 -4.43 -7.60
C GLY A 66 11.98 -3.39 -7.12
N PRO A 67 11.49 -2.18 -6.77
CA PRO A 67 12.31 -1.13 -6.19
C PRO A 67 12.80 -1.50 -4.78
N THR A 68 13.90 -0.88 -4.36
CA THR A 68 14.27 -0.90 -2.93
C THR A 68 13.23 -0.17 -2.10
N LEU A 69 13.17 -0.46 -0.80
CA LEU A 69 12.30 0.27 0.14
C LEU A 69 12.50 1.79 0.07
N GLU A 70 13.75 2.25 -0.06
CA GLU A 70 14.05 3.68 -0.20
C GLU A 70 13.46 4.27 -1.48
N GLN A 71 13.62 3.59 -2.60
CA GLN A 71 13.04 4.02 -3.88
C GLN A 71 11.51 4.01 -3.83
N PHE A 72 10.93 3.01 -3.17
CA PHE A 72 9.49 2.83 -3.02
C PHE A 72 8.82 3.95 -2.20
N LEU A 73 9.51 4.45 -1.17
CA LEU A 73 9.02 5.52 -0.29
C LEU A 73 9.33 6.93 -0.81
N ARG A 74 10.18 7.06 -1.83
CA ARG A 74 10.58 8.35 -2.37
C ARG A 74 9.49 8.91 -3.29
N HIS A 75 9.14 10.18 -3.11
CA HIS A 75 8.30 10.88 -4.10
C HIS A 75 9.08 11.05 -5.42
N PRO A 76 8.40 10.97 -6.58
CA PRO A 76 9.02 11.30 -7.85
C PRO A 76 9.53 12.75 -7.78
N SER A 77 10.85 12.91 -7.86
CA SER A 77 11.47 14.23 -7.98
C SER A 77 11.07 14.80 -9.34
N THR A 78 10.25 15.86 -9.30
CA THR A 78 9.87 16.66 -10.47
C THR A 78 11.08 17.33 -11.08
#